data_AF-A0AAN8IG77-F1
#
_entry.id   AF-A0AAN8IG77-F1
#
_cell.length_a   1.000
_cell.length_b   1.000
_cell.length_c   1.000
_cell.angle_alpha   90.00
_cell.angle_beta   90.00
_cell.angle_gamma   90.00
#
_symmetry.space_group_name_H-M   'P 1'
#
loop_
_entity.id
_entity.type
_entity.pdbx_description
1 polymer ?
#
loop_
_entity_poly.entity_id
_entity_poly.type
_entity_poly.pdbx_seq_one_letter_code
_entity_poly.pdbx_strand_id
1 'polypeptide(L)'
;MRRYCGSWRRYLWEGQQLNDTVTKTVPEDADFFDRVLIKHRKYLAFLLPFAIMQVIWWTTAFRFNWFPLYETRWQMPIVMFFGSTVAGMTSEGGGAVAFPVMTLLLQIDPITARDFSLIIQSAGMTCAMCVVLIMQIQIEKRAIFFGTLGSVPGIVVGSLFLDAYLSAAQKKMLFVSIWSSFAIALFILNSQHKRRTYDIIPEFSAWKAIVLILTGFVGNTERYIRSLI
;
A
#
# COMPACT_ATOMS: atom_id res chain seq x y z
N MET A 1 22.62 -29.73 9.83
CA MET A 1 22.65 -28.66 10.86
C MET A 1 21.85 -27.46 10.36
N ARG A 2 20.76 -27.15 11.05
CA ARG A 2 19.69 -26.20 10.68
C ARG A 2 20.15 -24.74 10.88
N ARG A 3 20.42 -23.97 9.81
CA ARG A 3 20.67 -22.51 9.88
C ARG A 3 19.34 -21.74 9.91
N TYR A 4 18.71 -21.63 11.10
CA TYR A 4 17.48 -20.85 11.31
C TYR A 4 17.72 -19.33 11.35
N CYS A 5 18.97 -18.88 11.47
CA CYS A 5 19.30 -17.46 11.66
C CYS A 5 19.30 -16.60 10.37
N GLY A 6 19.08 -17.19 9.20
CA GLY A 6 19.10 -16.46 7.92
C GLY A 6 17.76 -15.90 7.44
N SER A 7 16.64 -16.36 8.02
CA SER A 7 15.30 -16.08 7.49
C SER A 7 14.89 -14.60 7.69
N TRP A 8 15.04 -14.07 8.90
CA TRP A 8 14.66 -12.69 9.23
C TRP A 8 15.39 -11.64 8.40
N ARG A 9 16.66 -11.90 8.04
CA ARG A 9 17.45 -11.00 7.19
C ARG A 9 16.89 -10.92 5.77
N ARG A 10 16.30 -12.01 5.27
CA ARG A 10 15.60 -12.01 3.98
C ARG A 10 14.31 -11.21 4.05
N TYR A 11 13.46 -11.51 5.03
CA TYR A 11 12.14 -10.88 5.14
C TYR A 11 12.17 -9.39 5.55
N LEU A 12 13.15 -8.96 6.35
CA LEU A 12 13.24 -7.56 6.82
C LEU A 12 14.31 -6.73 6.10
N TRP A 13 15.30 -7.37 5.45
CA TRP A 13 16.52 -6.70 5.01
C TRP A 13 16.94 -6.97 3.56
N GLU A 14 16.30 -7.91 2.84
CA GLU A 14 16.43 -7.96 1.38
C GLU A 14 15.56 -6.83 0.80
N GLY A 15 16.20 -5.73 0.42
CA GLY A 15 15.53 -4.65 -0.33
C GLY A 15 15.05 -5.16 -1.69
N GLN A 16 14.02 -4.52 -2.26
CA GLN A 16 13.52 -4.85 -3.59
C GLN A 16 14.67 -4.93 -4.61
N GLN A 17 14.67 -6.00 -5.41
CA GLN A 17 15.65 -6.19 -6.47
C GLN A 17 15.59 -4.99 -7.41
N LEU A 18 16.72 -4.29 -7.47
CA LEU A 18 16.91 -3.15 -8.35
C LEU A 18 17.40 -3.69 -9.68
N ASN A 19 16.99 -3.05 -10.76
CA ASN A 19 17.41 -3.44 -12.10
C ASN A 19 18.96 -3.32 -12.22
N ASP A 20 19.67 -4.45 -12.29
CA ASP A 20 21.14 -4.50 -12.32
C ASP A 20 21.72 -3.88 -13.61
N THR A 21 20.90 -3.71 -14.65
CA THR A 21 21.22 -3.02 -15.90
C THR A 21 21.29 -1.50 -15.78
N VAL A 22 20.90 -0.89 -14.65
CA VAL A 22 21.24 0.52 -14.40
C VAL A 22 22.67 0.58 -13.86
N THR A 23 23.61 0.15 -14.70
CA THR A 23 25.02 0.47 -14.53
C THR A 23 25.11 1.99 -14.63
N LYS A 24 25.32 2.61 -13.48
CA LYS A 24 25.36 4.07 -13.27
C LYS A 24 26.58 4.67 -13.97
N THR A 25 26.58 4.75 -15.29
CA THR A 25 27.44 5.69 -16.00
C THR A 25 26.75 7.06 -15.86
N VAL A 26 27.21 7.87 -14.91
CA VAL A 26 26.86 9.29 -14.86
C VAL A 26 27.30 9.89 -16.20
N PRO A 27 26.38 10.41 -17.04
CA PRO A 27 26.78 11.11 -18.25
C PRO A 27 27.71 12.27 -17.88
N GLU A 28 28.81 12.46 -18.61
CA GLU A 28 29.78 13.52 -18.29
C GLU A 28 29.16 14.92 -18.42
N ASP A 29 28.07 14.99 -19.19
CA ASP A 29 27.20 16.09 -19.58
C ASP A 29 25.91 16.21 -18.72
N ALA A 30 25.77 15.41 -17.66
CA ALA A 30 24.60 15.48 -16.76
C ALA A 30 24.68 16.66 -15.76
N ASP A 31 23.55 17.35 -15.59
CA ASP A 31 23.40 18.47 -14.67
C ASP A 31 23.70 18.06 -13.21
N PHE A 32 24.07 19.02 -12.36
CA PHE A 32 24.43 18.75 -10.96
C PHE A 32 23.32 17.99 -10.22
N PHE A 33 22.06 18.32 -10.53
CA PHE A 33 20.88 17.66 -9.97
C PHE A 33 20.80 16.18 -10.36
N ASP A 34 21.05 15.84 -11.62
CA ASP A 34 21.01 14.45 -12.10
C ASP A 34 22.14 13.61 -11.49
N ARG A 35 23.32 14.20 -11.32
CA ARG A 35 24.44 13.58 -10.59
C ARG A 35 24.07 13.26 -9.14
N VAL A 36 23.45 14.21 -8.45
CA VAL A 36 23.01 14.02 -7.07
C VAL A 36 21.89 12.99 -6.99
N LEU A 37 20.96 13.00 -7.94
CA LEU A 37 19.85 12.05 -8.06
C LEU A 37 20.35 10.61 -8.21
N ILE A 38 21.31 10.37 -9.10
CA ILE A 38 21.86 9.03 -9.37
C ILE A 38 22.71 8.52 -8.19
N LYS A 39 23.48 9.41 -7.56
CA LYS A 39 24.39 9.06 -6.45
C LYS A 39 23.63 8.79 -5.15
N HIS A 40 22.63 9.62 -4.82
CA HIS A 40 21.89 9.56 -3.55
C HIS A 40 20.44 9.06 -3.70
N ARG A 41 20.11 8.38 -4.81
CA ARG A 41 18.75 7.94 -5.15
C ARG A 41 17.96 7.32 -3.99
N LYS A 42 18.59 6.48 -3.16
CA LYS A 42 17.95 5.80 -2.03
C LYS A 42 17.49 6.79 -0.97
N TYR A 43 18.34 7.77 -0.66
CA TYR A 43 18.03 8.81 0.31
C TYR A 43 16.99 9.77 -0.24
N LEU A 44 17.10 10.16 -1.52
CA LEU A 44 16.13 11.05 -2.15
C LEU A 44 14.74 10.41 -2.26
N ALA A 45 14.67 9.12 -2.63
CA ALA A 45 13.41 8.39 -2.71
C ALA A 45 12.65 8.39 -1.38
N PHE A 46 13.36 8.30 -0.25
CA PHE A 46 12.75 8.34 1.08
C PHE A 46 12.49 9.77 1.58
N LEU A 47 13.50 10.65 1.48
CA LEU A 47 13.46 11.99 2.06
C LEU A 47 12.50 12.92 1.34
N LEU A 48 12.33 12.78 0.02
CA LEU A 48 11.46 13.67 -0.76
C LEU A 48 9.98 13.55 -0.37
N PRO A 49 9.33 12.36 -0.42
CA PRO A 49 7.94 12.23 0.03
C PRO A 49 7.80 12.51 1.53
N PHE A 50 8.79 12.14 2.36
CA PHE A 50 8.79 12.47 3.78
C PHE A 50 8.78 13.99 4.02
N ALA A 51 9.65 14.73 3.34
CA ALA A 51 9.73 16.18 3.45
C ALA A 51 8.44 16.86 3.01
N ILE A 52 7.84 16.42 1.89
CA ILE A 52 6.55 16.93 1.42
C ILE A 52 5.46 16.73 2.48
N MET A 53 5.35 15.52 3.04
CA MET A 53 4.37 15.22 4.08
C MET A 53 4.60 16.02 5.36
N GLN A 54 5.86 16.22 5.76
CA GLN A 54 6.20 17.06 6.92
C GLN A 54 5.87 18.53 6.67
N VAL A 55 6.16 19.07 5.48
CA VAL A 55 5.80 20.44 5.12
C VAL A 55 4.28 20.63 5.17
N ILE A 56 3.51 19.70 4.61
CA ILE A 56 2.04 19.74 4.68
C ILE A 56 1.58 19.66 6.14
N TRP A 57 2.14 18.76 6.94
CA TRP A 57 1.79 18.62 8.36
C TRP A 57 2.07 19.88 9.16
N TRP A 58 3.28 20.44 9.10
CA TRP A 58 3.65 21.61 9.89
C TRP A 58 2.85 22.85 9.48
N THR A 59 2.70 23.08 8.18
CA THR A 59 1.93 24.23 7.68
C THR A 59 0.47 24.19 8.14
N THR A 60 -0.16 23.01 8.09
CA THR A 60 -1.54 22.83 8.55
C THR A 60 -1.67 22.84 10.07
N ALA A 61 -0.76 22.20 10.80
CA ALA A 61 -0.74 22.16 12.27
C ALA A 61 -0.63 23.57 12.88
N PHE A 62 0.23 24.44 12.33
CA PHE A 62 0.32 25.83 12.79
C PHE A 62 -0.89 26.67 12.36
N ARG A 63 -1.39 26.49 11.13
CA ARG A 63 -2.50 27.29 10.60
C ARG A 63 -3.85 27.02 11.30
N PHE A 64 -4.08 25.77 11.69
CA PHE A 64 -5.33 25.30 12.30
C PHE A 64 -5.20 24.99 13.79
N ASN A 65 -4.01 25.20 14.37
CA ASN A 65 -3.70 24.94 15.77
C ASN A 65 -4.12 23.54 16.23
N TRP A 66 -3.57 22.50 15.61
CA TRP A 66 -3.93 21.10 15.91
C TRP A 66 -3.31 20.55 17.20
N PHE A 67 -2.37 21.27 17.81
CA PHE A 67 -1.66 20.82 19.01
C PHE A 67 -2.58 20.42 20.20
N PRO A 68 -3.67 21.15 20.50
CA PRO A 68 -4.59 20.75 21.57
C PRO A 68 -5.33 19.43 21.30
N LEU A 69 -5.45 19.00 20.03
CA LEU A 69 -6.09 17.72 19.70
C LEU A 69 -5.31 16.52 20.23
N TYR A 70 -4.00 16.66 20.48
CA TYR A 70 -3.21 15.58 21.07
C TYR A 70 -3.65 15.23 22.48
N GLU A 71 -4.19 16.17 23.27
CA GLU A 71 -4.66 15.88 24.63
C GLU A 71 -5.84 14.90 24.63
N THR A 72 -6.71 15.00 23.62
CA THR A 72 -7.94 14.21 23.52
C THR A 72 -7.82 13.01 22.59
N ARG A 73 -6.91 13.04 21.61
CA ARG A 73 -6.81 12.06 20.50
C ARG A 73 -5.41 11.44 20.34
N TRP A 74 -4.59 11.42 21.38
CA TRP A 74 -3.23 10.83 21.35
C TRP A 74 -3.18 9.37 20.89
N GLN A 75 -4.28 8.63 21.02
CA GLN A 75 -4.37 7.23 20.59
C GLN A 75 -4.21 7.11 19.06
N MET A 76 -4.67 8.10 18.30
CA MET A 76 -4.68 8.07 16.82
C MET A 76 -3.28 7.96 16.20
N PRO A 77 -2.29 8.79 16.58
CA PRO A 77 -0.89 8.62 16.15
C PRO A 77 -0.30 7.24 16.42
N ILE A 78 -0.60 6.64 17.58
CA ILE A 78 -0.08 5.31 17.95
C ILE A 78 -0.68 4.24 17.06
N VAL A 79 -2.00 4.27 16.87
CA VAL A 79 -2.68 3.34 15.95
C VAL A 79 -2.11 3.50 14.54
N MET A 80 -1.81 4.72 14.11
CA MET A 80 -1.25 4.96 12.77
C MET A 80 0.22 4.56 12.64
N PHE A 81 1.01 4.62 13.71
CA PHE A 81 2.37 4.09 13.71
C PHE A 81 2.37 2.57 13.42
N PHE A 82 1.54 1.81 14.14
CA PHE A 82 1.40 0.38 13.90
C PHE A 82 0.69 0.10 12.57
N GLY A 83 -0.37 0.84 12.25
CA GLY A 83 -1.15 0.69 11.02
C GLY A 83 -0.32 0.94 9.76
N SER A 84 0.56 1.96 9.76
CA SER A 84 1.48 2.23 8.66
C SER A 84 2.59 1.19 8.55
N THR A 85 3.07 0.65 9.68
CA THR A 85 4.04 -0.46 9.67
C THR A 85 3.44 -1.71 9.02
N VAL A 86 2.24 -2.11 9.43
CA VAL A 86 1.53 -3.24 8.81
C VAL A 86 1.23 -2.97 7.33
N ALA A 87 0.83 -1.74 6.99
CA ALA A 87 0.62 -1.32 5.61
C ALA A 87 1.89 -1.33 4.76
N GLY A 88 3.05 -1.08 5.34
CA GLY A 88 4.32 -1.16 4.62
C GLY A 88 4.71 -2.60 4.30
N MET A 89 4.24 -3.56 5.11
CA MET A 89 4.49 -4.99 4.94
C MET A 89 3.44 -5.69 4.06
N THR A 90 2.33 -5.02 3.71
CA THR A 90 1.23 -5.60 2.92
C THR A 90 0.76 -4.66 1.81
N SER A 91 0.08 -5.18 0.78
CA SER A 91 -0.47 -4.37 -0.31
C SER A 91 -1.87 -3.79 -0.02
N GLU A 92 -2.36 -3.86 1.23
CA GLU A 92 -3.75 -3.52 1.60
C GLU A 92 -3.95 -2.05 2.06
N GLY A 93 -2.86 -1.36 2.35
CA GLY A 93 -2.83 0.04 2.81
C GLY A 93 -3.30 0.24 4.27
N GLY A 94 -2.82 1.30 4.93
CA GLY A 94 -2.95 1.47 6.39
C GLY A 94 -4.37 1.62 6.92
N GLY A 95 -5.31 2.02 6.07
CA GLY A 95 -6.71 2.06 6.45
C GLY A 95 -7.28 0.68 6.83
N ALA A 96 -6.65 -0.44 6.42
CA ALA A 96 -7.15 -1.80 6.72
C ALA A 96 -7.07 -2.10 8.21
N VAL A 97 -6.05 -1.56 8.86
CA VAL A 97 -5.83 -1.68 10.29
C VAL A 97 -6.44 -0.48 11.03
N ALA A 98 -6.35 0.71 10.45
CA ALA A 98 -6.90 1.92 11.06
C ALA A 98 -8.42 1.84 11.25
N PHE A 99 -9.13 1.35 10.23
CA PHE A 99 -10.58 1.38 10.19
C PHE A 99 -11.23 0.53 11.29
N PRO A 100 -10.86 -0.76 11.50
CA PRO A 100 -11.41 -1.58 12.58
C PRO A 100 -11.02 -1.04 13.96
N VAL A 101 -9.80 -0.50 14.12
CA VAL A 101 -9.39 0.08 15.39
C VAL A 101 -10.22 1.33 15.72
N MET A 102 -10.46 2.20 14.74
CA MET A 102 -11.29 3.40 14.97
C MET A 102 -12.75 3.05 15.26
N THR A 103 -13.34 2.11 14.53
CA THR A 103 -14.77 1.81 14.64
C THR A 103 -15.11 0.82 15.75
N LEU A 104 -14.25 -0.17 16.02
CA LEU A 104 -14.50 -1.21 17.03
C LEU A 104 -13.87 -0.89 18.39
N LEU A 105 -12.62 -0.37 18.41
CA LEU A 105 -11.93 -0.09 19.68
C LEU A 105 -12.20 1.32 20.19
N LEU A 106 -12.16 2.33 19.31
CA LEU A 106 -12.35 3.73 19.69
C LEU A 106 -13.79 4.23 19.56
N GLN A 107 -14.70 3.40 19.03
CA GLN A 107 -16.12 3.71 18.84
C GLN A 107 -16.35 5.06 18.11
N ILE A 108 -15.49 5.36 17.15
CA ILE A 108 -15.60 6.54 16.27
C ILE A 108 -16.64 6.25 15.20
N ASP A 109 -17.37 7.29 14.80
CA ASP A 109 -18.37 7.21 13.74
C ASP A 109 -17.77 6.61 12.44
N PRO A 110 -18.42 5.63 11.82
CA PRO A 110 -17.89 4.96 10.63
C PRO A 110 -17.62 5.87 9.45
N ILE A 111 -18.42 6.94 9.27
CA ILE A 111 -18.25 7.89 8.17
C ILE A 111 -16.91 8.64 8.35
N THR A 112 -16.63 9.06 9.59
CA THR A 112 -15.36 9.72 9.92
C THR A 112 -14.18 8.76 9.78
N ALA A 113 -14.31 7.53 10.25
CA ALA A 113 -13.27 6.49 10.15
C ALA A 113 -12.95 6.13 8.70
N ARG A 114 -13.96 6.10 7.83
CA ARG A 114 -13.83 5.92 6.38
C ARG A 114 -13.04 7.06 5.77
N ASP A 115 -13.48 8.30 5.98
CA ASP A 115 -12.87 9.47 5.34
C ASP A 115 -11.39 9.58 5.73
N PHE A 116 -11.09 9.34 7.01
CA PHE A 116 -9.72 9.25 7.51
C PHE A 116 -8.91 8.13 6.82
N SER A 117 -9.51 6.95 6.64
CA SER A 117 -8.86 5.81 5.98
C SER A 117 -8.57 6.09 4.51
N LEU A 118 -9.46 6.76 3.78
CA LEU A 118 -9.27 7.17 2.39
C LEU A 118 -8.16 8.23 2.26
N ILE A 119 -8.11 9.20 3.19
CA ILE A 119 -7.06 10.22 3.23
C ILE A 119 -5.68 9.56 3.46
N ILE A 120 -5.54 8.71 4.47
CA ILE A 120 -4.25 8.07 4.75
C ILE A 120 -3.83 7.13 3.63
N GLN A 121 -4.77 6.41 3.04
CA GLN A 121 -4.46 5.48 1.96
C GLN A 121 -4.03 6.24 0.70
N SER A 122 -4.70 7.34 0.35
CA SER A 122 -4.31 8.18 -0.80
C SER A 122 -2.95 8.85 -0.57
N ALA A 123 -2.70 9.43 0.60
CA ALA A 123 -1.41 10.02 0.92
C ALA A 123 -0.28 8.97 0.96
N GLY A 124 -0.49 7.86 1.67
CA GLY A 124 0.49 6.81 1.87
C GLY A 124 0.86 6.06 0.60
N MET A 125 -0.13 5.67 -0.22
CA MET A 125 0.16 4.99 -1.49
C MET A 125 0.80 5.94 -2.52
N THR A 126 0.43 7.22 -2.53
CA THR A 126 1.09 8.21 -3.38
C THR A 126 2.56 8.35 -2.99
N CYS A 127 2.86 8.42 -1.69
CA CYS A 127 4.23 8.44 -1.19
C CYS A 127 5.00 7.18 -1.60
N ALA A 128 4.41 6.00 -1.44
CA ALA A 128 5.01 4.73 -1.87
C ALA A 128 5.26 4.69 -3.38
N MET A 129 4.31 5.19 -4.19
CA MET A 129 4.46 5.30 -5.64
C MET A 129 5.61 6.24 -6.03
N CYS A 130 5.75 7.38 -5.36
CA CYS A 130 6.90 8.27 -5.57
C CYS A 130 8.23 7.58 -5.28
N VAL A 131 8.33 6.82 -4.18
CA VAL A 131 9.52 6.02 -3.84
C VAL A 131 9.82 5.01 -4.96
N VAL A 132 8.80 4.28 -5.41
CA VAL A 132 8.92 3.26 -6.48
C VAL A 132 9.42 3.87 -7.79
N LEU A 133 8.90 5.04 -8.16
CA LEU A 133 9.31 5.76 -9.37
C LEU A 133 10.75 6.31 -9.25
N ILE A 134 11.12 6.93 -8.12
CA ILE A 134 12.48 7.47 -7.93
C ILE A 134 13.52 6.34 -7.85
N MET A 135 13.17 5.23 -7.21
CA MET A 135 14.04 4.07 -7.10
C MET A 135 14.15 3.27 -8.40
N GLN A 136 13.31 3.56 -9.40
CA GLN A 136 13.22 2.80 -10.66
C GLN A 136 13.13 1.29 -10.38
N ILE A 137 12.29 0.92 -9.41
CA ILE A 137 12.04 -0.47 -9.09
C ILE A 137 11.46 -1.14 -10.34
N GLN A 138 11.85 -2.39 -10.61
CA GLN A 138 11.28 -3.13 -11.72
C GLN A 138 9.78 -3.31 -11.49
N ILE A 139 8.97 -2.78 -12.40
CA ILE A 139 7.53 -2.95 -12.38
C ILE A 139 7.09 -3.65 -13.65
N GLU A 140 6.34 -4.73 -13.49
CA GLU A 140 5.74 -5.43 -14.61
C GLU A 140 4.58 -4.60 -15.19
N LYS A 141 4.86 -3.86 -16.27
CA LYS A 141 3.89 -2.94 -16.90
C LYS A 141 2.59 -3.64 -17.32
N ARG A 142 2.67 -4.92 -17.70
CA ARG A 142 1.51 -5.74 -18.05
C ARG A 142 0.59 -5.95 -16.86
N ALA A 143 1.15 -6.21 -15.67
CA ALA A 143 0.36 -6.36 -14.45
C ALA A 143 -0.37 -5.06 -14.10
N ILE A 144 0.27 -3.89 -14.27
CA ILE A 144 -0.39 -2.59 -14.11
C ILE A 144 -1.53 -2.44 -15.13
N PHE A 145 -1.24 -2.65 -16.41
CA PHE A 145 -2.23 -2.43 -17.47
C PHE A 145 -3.47 -3.34 -17.33
N PHE A 146 -3.26 -4.65 -17.21
CA PHE A 146 -4.37 -5.60 -17.05
C PHE A 146 -5.06 -5.48 -15.69
N GLY A 147 -4.32 -5.16 -14.63
CA GLY A 147 -4.89 -4.89 -13.31
C GLY A 147 -5.81 -3.66 -13.33
N THR A 148 -5.33 -2.54 -13.87
CA THR A 148 -6.11 -1.29 -13.99
C THR A 148 -7.35 -1.46 -14.86
N LEU A 149 -7.26 -2.21 -15.96
CA LEU A 149 -8.41 -2.56 -16.80
C LEU A 149 -9.52 -3.30 -16.02
N GLY A 150 -9.16 -4.17 -15.07
CA GLY A 150 -10.13 -4.79 -14.16
C GLY A 150 -10.58 -3.87 -13.04
N SER A 151 -9.68 -3.05 -12.50
CA SER A 151 -9.94 -2.21 -11.33
C SER A 151 -10.96 -1.10 -11.59
N VAL A 152 -10.91 -0.43 -12.75
CA VAL A 152 -11.87 0.64 -13.09
C VAL A 152 -13.32 0.14 -13.06
N PRO A 153 -13.70 -0.92 -13.80
CA PRO A 153 -15.06 -1.46 -13.72
C PRO A 153 -15.37 -2.05 -12.35
N GLY A 154 -14.39 -2.57 -11.61
CA GLY A 154 -14.58 -3.06 -10.23
C GLY A 154 -15.07 -1.97 -9.27
N ILE A 155 -14.49 -0.77 -9.30
CA ILE A 155 -14.98 0.36 -8.50
C ILE A 155 -16.39 0.77 -8.94
N VAL A 156 -16.65 0.83 -10.24
CA VAL A 156 -17.96 1.24 -10.76
C VAL A 156 -19.05 0.24 -10.32
N VAL A 157 -18.79 -1.05 -10.47
CA VAL A 157 -19.73 -2.11 -10.04
C VAL A 157 -19.89 -2.14 -8.53
N GLY A 158 -18.80 -1.99 -7.78
CA GLY A 158 -18.83 -1.83 -6.32
C GLY A 158 -19.76 -0.69 -5.91
N SER A 159 -19.64 0.46 -6.57
CA SER A 159 -20.41 1.67 -6.23
C SER A 159 -21.87 1.64 -6.60
N LEU A 160 -22.19 1.18 -7.81
CA LEU A 160 -23.56 1.26 -8.30
C LEU A 160 -24.42 0.08 -7.84
N PHE A 161 -23.82 -1.10 -7.69
CA PHE A 161 -24.58 -2.32 -7.42
C PHE A 161 -24.39 -2.79 -5.98
N LEU A 162 -23.16 -2.97 -5.51
CA LEU A 162 -22.93 -3.58 -4.18
C LEU A 162 -23.34 -2.68 -3.01
N ASP A 163 -23.28 -1.36 -3.14
CA ASP A 163 -23.72 -0.45 -2.08
C ASP A 163 -25.22 -0.60 -1.78
N ALA A 164 -26.04 -0.68 -2.83
CA ALA A 164 -27.50 -0.72 -2.75
C ALA A 164 -28.05 -2.08 -2.25
N TYR A 165 -27.33 -3.18 -2.51
CA TYR A 165 -27.80 -4.53 -2.17
C TYR A 165 -27.25 -5.07 -0.84
N LEU A 166 -26.27 -4.42 -0.22
CA LEU A 166 -25.66 -4.88 1.04
C LEU A 166 -26.06 -4.01 2.23
N SER A 167 -26.55 -4.64 3.30
CA SER A 167 -26.73 -3.99 4.60
C SER A 167 -25.38 -3.66 5.26
N ALA A 168 -25.36 -2.67 6.17
CA ALA A 168 -24.14 -2.28 6.88
C ALA A 168 -23.47 -3.45 7.63
N ALA A 169 -24.27 -4.37 8.19
CA ALA A 169 -23.76 -5.57 8.85
C ALA A 169 -23.09 -6.54 7.87
N GLN A 170 -23.66 -6.74 6.68
CA GLN A 170 -23.07 -7.59 5.65
C GLN A 170 -21.78 -7.00 5.09
N LYS A 171 -21.71 -5.68 4.90
CA LYS A 171 -20.47 -5.00 4.49
C LYS A 171 -19.35 -5.26 5.52
N LYS A 172 -19.63 -5.09 6.82
CA LYS A 172 -18.70 -5.44 7.92
C LYS A 172 -18.22 -6.89 7.86
N MET A 173 -19.14 -7.83 7.71
CA MET A 173 -18.80 -9.26 7.64
C MET A 173 -17.96 -9.60 6.40
N LEU A 174 -18.25 -9.00 5.26
CA LEU A 174 -17.49 -9.20 4.02
C LEU A 174 -16.06 -8.69 4.15
N PHE A 175 -15.87 -7.53 4.78
CA PHE A 175 -14.52 -7.03 5.08
C PHE A 175 -13.74 -7.97 6.01
N VAL A 176 -14.33 -8.38 7.12
CA VAL A 176 -13.63 -9.26 8.09
C VAL A 176 -13.29 -10.62 7.46
N SER A 177 -14.18 -11.18 6.62
CA SER A 177 -13.94 -12.48 6.00
C SER A 177 -12.83 -12.44 4.95
N ILE A 178 -12.77 -11.38 4.12
CA ILE A 178 -11.70 -11.20 3.13
C ILE A 178 -10.38 -10.90 3.83
N TRP A 179 -10.39 -10.05 4.85
CA TRP A 179 -9.19 -9.74 5.64
C TRP A 179 -8.62 -11.00 6.31
N SER A 180 -9.50 -11.84 6.87
CA SER A 180 -9.11 -13.15 7.41
C SER A 180 -8.57 -14.08 6.33
N SER A 181 -9.22 -14.15 5.17
CA SER A 181 -8.75 -14.94 4.02
C SER A 181 -7.37 -14.48 3.55
N PHE A 182 -7.14 -13.17 3.47
CA PHE A 182 -5.85 -12.58 3.13
C PHE A 182 -4.78 -12.91 4.17
N ALA A 183 -5.09 -12.81 5.46
CA ALA A 183 -4.19 -13.19 6.54
C ALA A 183 -3.81 -14.68 6.48
N ILE A 184 -4.79 -15.56 6.24
CA ILE A 184 -4.57 -17.00 6.06
C ILE A 184 -3.73 -17.26 4.81
N ALA A 185 -4.04 -16.60 3.70
CA ALA A 185 -3.28 -16.73 2.46
C ALA A 185 -1.82 -16.30 2.66
N LEU A 186 -1.57 -15.17 3.33
CA LEU A 186 -0.22 -14.72 3.69
C LEU A 186 0.48 -15.70 4.64
N PHE A 187 -0.24 -16.26 5.61
CA PHE A 187 0.32 -17.25 6.53
C PHE A 187 0.76 -18.52 5.79
N ILE A 188 -0.11 -19.06 4.92
CA ILE A 188 0.22 -20.22 4.07
C ILE A 188 1.39 -19.88 3.16
N LEU A 189 1.37 -18.71 2.52
CA LEU A 189 2.41 -18.28 1.58
C LEU A 189 3.77 -18.11 2.27
N ASN A 190 3.79 -17.55 3.48
CA ASN A 190 5.00 -17.39 4.27
C ASN A 190 5.50 -18.72 4.87
N SER A 191 4.62 -19.70 5.07
CA SER A 191 5.00 -21.05 5.50
C SER A 191 5.73 -21.84 4.40
N GLN A 192 5.52 -21.48 3.12
CA GLN A 192 6.14 -22.13 1.97
C GLN A 192 7.48 -21.50 1.56
N HIS A 193 8.55 -21.79 2.30
CA HIS A 193 9.88 -21.21 2.11
C HIS A 193 10.66 -21.62 0.84
N LYS A 194 10.15 -22.52 -0.01
CA LYS A 194 10.84 -23.02 -1.23
C LYS A 194 10.35 -22.40 -2.55
N ARG A 195 9.59 -21.30 -2.49
CA ARG A 195 8.99 -20.70 -3.68
C ARG A 195 10.06 -20.08 -4.60
N ARG A 196 9.96 -20.37 -5.90
CA ARG A 196 10.66 -19.61 -6.94
C ARG A 196 9.87 -18.34 -7.22
N THR A 197 10.45 -17.19 -6.93
CA THR A 197 9.93 -15.87 -7.33
C THR A 197 10.54 -15.51 -8.68
N TYR A 198 9.72 -14.99 -9.59
CA TYR A 198 10.16 -14.52 -10.90
C TYR A 198 9.93 -13.01 -10.96
N ASP A 199 10.91 -12.26 -11.45
CA ASP A 199 10.85 -10.80 -11.54
C ASP A 199 9.96 -10.31 -12.71
N ILE A 200 9.78 -11.18 -13.70
CA ILE A 200 8.94 -10.97 -14.89
C ILE A 200 8.02 -12.18 -15.02
N ILE A 201 6.77 -12.00 -15.44
CA ILE A 201 5.83 -13.11 -15.68
C ILE A 201 6.37 -13.95 -16.86
N PRO A 202 6.91 -15.17 -16.60
CA PRO A 202 7.41 -16.00 -17.69
C PRO A 202 6.23 -16.51 -18.51
N GLU A 203 6.36 -16.56 -19.84
CA GLU A 203 5.33 -17.09 -20.76
C GLU A 203 3.94 -16.45 -20.55
N PHE A 204 3.81 -15.17 -20.92
CA PHE A 204 2.55 -14.45 -20.80
C PHE A 204 1.48 -15.05 -21.72
N SER A 205 0.43 -15.63 -21.13
CA SER A 205 -0.70 -16.23 -21.84
C SER A 205 -2.01 -15.50 -21.54
N ALA A 206 -3.02 -15.67 -22.38
CA ALA A 206 -4.35 -15.07 -22.19
C ALA A 206 -4.97 -15.42 -20.82
N TRP A 207 -4.73 -16.63 -20.32
CA TRP A 207 -5.17 -17.05 -18.99
C TRP A 207 -4.59 -16.16 -17.88
N LYS A 208 -3.28 -15.88 -17.93
CA LYS A 208 -2.61 -15.00 -16.95
C LYS A 208 -3.15 -13.56 -17.03
N ALA A 209 -3.47 -13.09 -18.23
CA ALA A 209 -4.12 -11.79 -18.42
C ALA A 209 -5.51 -11.74 -17.77
N ILE A 210 -6.33 -12.78 -17.96
CA ILE A 210 -7.67 -12.89 -17.35
C ILE A 210 -7.56 -12.90 -15.82
N VAL A 211 -6.62 -13.67 -15.27
CA VAL A 211 -6.38 -13.70 -13.81
C VAL A 211 -6.01 -12.32 -13.28
N LEU A 212 -5.17 -11.56 -13.99
CA LEU A 212 -4.82 -10.18 -13.61
C LEU A 212 -6.01 -9.22 -13.67
N ILE A 213 -6.86 -9.34 -14.69
CA ILE A 213 -8.08 -8.52 -14.81
C ILE A 213 -9.06 -8.86 -13.69
N LEU A 214 -9.32 -10.15 -13.45
CA LEU A 214 -10.27 -10.59 -12.41
C LEU A 214 -9.80 -10.20 -11.01
N THR A 215 -8.51 -10.36 -10.72
CA THR A 215 -7.94 -9.93 -9.43
C THR A 215 -8.01 -8.41 -9.27
N GLY A 216 -7.74 -7.65 -10.33
CA GLY A 216 -7.93 -6.19 -10.35
C GLY A 216 -9.39 -5.77 -10.12
N PHE A 217 -10.34 -6.48 -10.72
CA PHE A 217 -11.78 -6.26 -10.57
C PHE A 217 -12.27 -6.55 -9.14
N VAL A 218 -12.01 -7.75 -8.64
CA VAL A 218 -12.46 -8.17 -7.30
C VAL A 218 -11.80 -7.29 -6.23
N GLY A 219 -10.49 -7.06 -6.31
CA GLY A 219 -9.76 -6.27 -5.32
C GLY A 219 -10.25 -4.83 -5.23
N ASN A 220 -10.59 -4.18 -6.35
CA ASN A 220 -11.05 -2.79 -6.31
C ASN A 220 -12.54 -2.66 -5.95
N THR A 221 -13.33 -3.67 -6.29
CA THR A 221 -14.72 -3.80 -5.82
C THR A 221 -14.77 -3.90 -4.30
N GLU A 222 -13.91 -4.74 -3.71
CA GLU A 222 -13.76 -4.86 -2.26
C GLU A 222 -13.31 -3.55 -1.63
N ARG A 223 -12.29 -2.91 -2.21
CA ARG A 223 -11.74 -1.65 -1.71
C ARG A 223 -12.79 -0.55 -1.60
N TYR A 224 -13.75 -0.55 -2.52
CA TYR A 224 -14.92 0.30 -2.43
C TYR A 224 -15.87 -0.11 -1.30
N ILE A 225 -16.19 -1.40 -1.12
CA ILE A 225 -17.02 -1.87 0.00
C ILE A 225 -16.40 -1.50 1.34
N ARG A 226 -15.07 -1.59 1.46
CA ARG A 226 -14.34 -1.13 2.65
C ARG A 226 -14.49 0.38 2.90
N SER A 227 -14.70 1.16 1.86
CA SER A 227 -15.06 2.58 1.99
C SER A 227 -16.53 2.80 2.33
N LEU A 228 -17.36 1.78 2.53
CA LEU A 228 -18.78 1.94 2.89
C LEU A 228 -19.12 1.43 4.29
N ILE A 229 -18.17 0.75 4.91
CA ILE A 229 -18.29 0.21 6.27
C ILE A 229 -18.01 1.33 7.26
#